data_AF-D3YHY6-F1
#
_entry.id   AF-D3YHY6-F1
#
_cell.length_a   1.000
_cell.length_b   1.000
_cell.length_c   1.000
_cell.angle_alpha   90.00
_cell.angle_beta   90.00
_cell.angle_gamma   90.00
#
_symmetry.space_group_name_H-M   'P 1'
#
loop_
_entity.id
_entity.type
_entity.pdbx_description
1 polymer ?
#
loop_
_entity_poly.entity_id
_entity_poly.type
_entity_poly.pdbx_seq_one_letter_code
_entity_poly.pdbx_strand_id
1 'polypeptide(L)'
;LKSVVTCIHLNFNILYFSASCKDVKRNKPGRLKYHRKLLPAYVNLMSPDKDGYKGAEKDDKANNHNDNNNDNNNNSDNNDENSNNSENLRTSNLQNSSSVGHLNNHEDTTKPSHYSYLKKSNIYAPDAKNNKMEDDNKKLHTVSNSFIQSTVGNNINNIINRLRHVSVIDYDNNIVCVISPYHPREYYLTEMKNIALQYGELGNFIISDYNPQIQHISQIVRKNVDICSNHLKELYTTVYRLENPERHKFQRAHYSNERNEYRKRLASFHVCLRLIHRKNYGAITYAELIILNTLDSISCNWDNNCSTNIYANILETYMSEISNFEKKKNDAINKINNIYKSAVDAITKIKSELTPSVTSDTADFVLDEIKYIIDKINIHLEKIKYGSEYVKYINSEKIPQQYKRDDLKSHYIVLVTHYSAFLFSTKHINVLEDVFKNKERILYDVFGKIESALRNKLTTLIDSSFSVSTCNSTISICEEIKSAEPLLASSAKPIERHRIYSNAEIKEAKKKYDEKIVKLEQAIRKAEGFINPLKDIIQFNITQKEAMENRINQIQKGLNALETDRKILEIIDAINNQKSQISKNSKKIKDSSRTANALKTQVQTLKKEIDDDVKLLVQLIEKEKIAAFLREEIK
;
A
#
# COMPACT_ATOMS: atom_id res chain seq x y z
N LEU A 1 44.28 7.54 -36.31
CA LEU A 1 42.89 7.55 -36.83
C LEU A 1 42.76 7.19 -38.31
N LYS A 2 43.56 7.75 -39.26
CA LYS A 2 43.34 7.52 -40.71
C LYS A 2 43.31 6.04 -41.16
N SER A 3 44.18 5.17 -40.64
CA SER A 3 44.26 3.76 -41.11
C SER A 3 43.06 2.87 -40.76
N VAL A 4 42.26 3.20 -39.73
CA VAL A 4 41.09 2.40 -39.35
C VAL A 4 39.95 2.60 -40.34
N VAL A 5 39.75 3.82 -40.82
CA VAL A 5 38.75 4.17 -41.84
C VAL A 5 39.05 3.46 -43.17
N THR A 6 40.33 3.38 -43.55
CA THR A 6 40.75 2.65 -44.76
C THR A 6 40.51 1.15 -44.66
N CYS A 7 40.68 0.54 -43.48
CA CYS A 7 40.38 -0.88 -43.25
C CYS A 7 38.87 -1.19 -43.36
N ILE A 8 38.00 -0.29 -42.89
CA ILE A 8 36.55 -0.45 -43.00
C ILE A 8 36.09 -0.34 -44.46
N HIS A 9 36.62 0.62 -45.23
CA HIS A 9 36.30 0.74 -46.65
C HIS A 9 36.84 -0.40 -47.53
N LEU A 10 37.99 -1.01 -47.21
CA LEU A 10 38.48 -2.17 -47.96
C LEU A 10 37.56 -3.40 -47.77
N ASN A 11 37.14 -3.68 -46.54
CA ASN A 11 36.26 -4.81 -46.24
C ASN A 11 34.88 -4.68 -46.91
N PHE A 12 34.37 -3.46 -47.08
CA PHE A 12 33.09 -3.21 -47.75
C PHE A 12 33.13 -3.50 -49.26
N ASN A 13 34.28 -3.32 -49.92
CA ASN A 13 34.44 -3.55 -51.36
C ASN A 13 34.70 -5.02 -51.72
N ILE A 14 35.37 -5.77 -50.85
CA ILE A 14 35.67 -7.21 -51.09
C ILE A 14 34.38 -8.06 -51.06
N LEU A 15 33.40 -7.69 -50.22
CA LEU A 15 32.10 -8.36 -50.13
C LEU A 15 31.19 -8.19 -51.37
N TYR A 16 31.46 -7.18 -52.22
CA TYR A 16 30.63 -6.89 -53.40
C TYR A 16 31.10 -7.62 -54.68
N PHE A 17 32.36 -8.08 -54.75
CA PHE A 17 32.96 -8.62 -55.98
C PHE A 17 32.92 -10.15 -56.12
N SER A 18 32.47 -10.90 -55.11
CA SER A 18 32.50 -12.37 -55.09
C SER A 18 31.22 -13.07 -55.59
N ALA A 19 30.35 -12.37 -56.34
CA ALA A 19 29.08 -12.92 -56.82
C ALA A 19 28.82 -12.60 -58.31
N SER A 20 29.66 -13.14 -59.19
CA SER A 20 29.38 -13.22 -60.64
C SER A 20 29.70 -14.61 -61.19
N CYS A 21 28.93 -15.02 -62.22
CA CYS A 21 29.02 -16.25 -63.02
C CYS A 21 28.70 -17.59 -62.33
N LYS A 22 27.48 -18.12 -62.55
CA LYS A 22 27.18 -19.01 -63.70
C LYS A 22 25.69 -19.35 -63.83
N ASP A 23 25.24 -19.58 -65.07
CA ASP A 23 23.84 -19.69 -65.48
C ASP A 23 23.25 -21.13 -65.58
N VAL A 24 21.92 -21.15 -65.77
CA VAL A 24 21.03 -22.18 -66.37
C VAL A 24 20.75 -23.50 -65.61
N LYS A 25 19.52 -23.67 -65.07
CA LYS A 25 18.37 -24.39 -65.72
C LYS A 25 17.13 -24.51 -64.80
N ARG A 26 15.94 -24.55 -65.41
CA ARG A 26 14.61 -24.66 -64.73
C ARG A 26 14.26 -26.10 -64.35
N ASN A 27 13.66 -26.33 -63.17
CA ASN A 27 12.35 -27.02 -63.01
C ASN A 27 11.88 -27.25 -61.54
N LYS A 28 10.71 -26.68 -61.21
CA LYS A 28 9.69 -27.06 -60.19
C LYS A 28 10.10 -27.20 -58.69
N PRO A 29 9.13 -27.12 -57.74
CA PRO A 29 9.40 -26.56 -56.41
C PRO A 29 9.73 -27.60 -55.33
N GLY A 30 10.87 -27.40 -54.66
CA GLY A 30 11.24 -28.11 -53.42
C GLY A 30 11.00 -27.23 -52.18
N ARG A 31 10.51 -27.86 -51.09
CA ARG A 31 10.24 -27.23 -49.78
C ARG A 31 11.36 -26.27 -49.34
N LEU A 32 11.01 -25.02 -49.04
CA LEU A 32 11.92 -24.05 -48.42
C LEU A 32 12.37 -24.55 -47.04
N LYS A 33 13.62 -25.01 -46.94
CA LYS A 33 14.33 -25.11 -45.66
C LYS A 33 14.49 -23.71 -45.07
N TYR A 34 14.26 -23.57 -43.77
CA TYR A 34 14.45 -22.31 -43.04
C TYR A 34 15.92 -21.85 -43.09
N HIS A 35 16.24 -20.93 -43.99
CA HIS A 35 17.45 -20.11 -43.88
C HIS A 35 17.08 -18.71 -43.39
N ARG A 36 17.34 -18.45 -42.11
CA ARG A 36 17.40 -17.10 -41.57
C ARG A 36 18.60 -16.36 -42.18
N LYS A 37 18.39 -15.59 -43.24
CA LYS A 37 19.22 -14.40 -43.50
C LYS A 37 18.49 -13.21 -42.91
N LEU A 38 18.94 -12.81 -41.73
CA LEU A 38 18.44 -11.64 -41.00
C LEU A 38 18.90 -10.36 -41.72
N LEU A 39 18.09 -9.30 -41.65
CA LEU A 39 18.50 -7.94 -42.03
C LEU A 39 19.67 -7.48 -41.14
N PRO A 40 20.75 -6.89 -41.69
CA PRO A 40 21.95 -6.56 -40.91
C PRO A 40 21.76 -5.55 -39.75
N ALA A 41 20.66 -4.81 -39.73
CA ALA A 41 20.40 -3.74 -38.75
C ALA A 41 20.09 -4.22 -37.32
N TYR A 42 19.76 -5.50 -37.11
CA TYR A 42 19.23 -5.98 -35.83
C TYR A 42 20.27 -6.41 -34.78
N VAL A 43 21.58 -6.44 -35.11
CA VAL A 43 22.61 -6.99 -34.21
C VAL A 43 23.19 -5.92 -33.25
N ASN A 44 23.15 -4.63 -33.62
CA ASN A 44 23.76 -3.55 -32.83
C ASN A 44 22.78 -2.79 -31.89
N LEU A 45 21.53 -3.28 -31.74
CA LEU A 45 20.53 -2.72 -30.82
C LEU A 45 20.43 -3.48 -29.48
N MET A 46 21.24 -4.53 -29.30
CA MET A 46 21.38 -5.27 -28.05
C MET A 46 22.50 -4.64 -27.20
N SER A 47 22.12 -3.88 -26.16
CA SER A 47 23.05 -3.61 -25.06
C SER A 47 23.26 -4.92 -24.28
N PRO A 48 24.49 -5.29 -23.88
CA PRO A 48 24.71 -6.55 -23.18
C PRO A 48 24.04 -6.55 -21.80
N ASP A 49 23.26 -7.58 -21.52
CA ASP A 49 22.54 -7.75 -20.25
C ASP A 49 23.49 -7.65 -19.04
N LYS A 50 23.29 -6.60 -18.25
CA LYS A 50 23.62 -6.59 -16.82
C LYS A 50 22.32 -6.72 -16.05
N ASP A 51 21.86 -7.96 -15.88
CA ASP A 51 21.60 -8.53 -14.56
C ASP A 51 21.21 -10.01 -14.68
N GLY A 52 21.88 -10.86 -13.89
CA GLY A 52 21.83 -12.31 -14.09
C GLY A 52 20.60 -12.98 -13.48
N TYR A 53 19.84 -13.69 -14.31
CA TYR A 53 18.95 -14.74 -13.84
C TYR A 53 19.66 -16.11 -13.93
N LYS A 54 20.06 -16.66 -12.79
CA LYS A 54 20.49 -18.06 -12.66
C LYS A 54 19.32 -18.91 -12.18
N GLY A 55 19.14 -20.08 -12.81
CA GLY A 55 18.17 -21.10 -12.38
C GLY A 55 17.19 -21.47 -13.50
N ALA A 56 17.11 -22.71 -13.97
CA ALA A 56 17.99 -23.85 -13.70
C ALA A 56 18.02 -24.78 -14.91
N GLU A 57 19.19 -25.31 -15.25
CA GLU A 57 19.28 -26.56 -16.01
C GLU A 57 18.96 -27.71 -15.04
N LYS A 58 18.02 -28.58 -15.43
CA LYS A 58 18.18 -30.05 -15.44
C LYS A 58 16.90 -30.74 -15.89
N ASP A 59 17.09 -31.71 -16.79
CA ASP A 59 16.42 -33.01 -16.90
C ASP A 59 14.87 -32.98 -17.15
N ASP A 60 14.27 -33.75 -18.07
CA ASP A 60 14.70 -34.98 -18.73
C ASP A 60 14.31 -35.07 -20.22
N LYS A 61 15.04 -35.92 -20.95
CA LYS A 61 14.54 -36.55 -22.19
C LYS A 61 14.92 -38.03 -22.25
N ALA A 62 13.91 -38.85 -22.52
CA ALA A 62 13.93 -40.22 -23.04
C ALA A 62 14.42 -41.35 -22.11
N ASN A 63 13.56 -42.34 -21.87
CA ASN A 63 13.53 -43.49 -22.79
C ASN A 63 12.23 -44.32 -22.75
N ASN A 64 12.02 -45.09 -23.82
CA ASN A 64 10.90 -46.03 -24.00
C ASN A 64 11.13 -47.40 -23.33
N HIS A 65 10.00 -48.07 -23.05
CA HIS A 65 9.69 -49.51 -23.14
C HIS A 65 9.16 -50.11 -21.83
N ASN A 66 7.88 -50.52 -21.83
CA ASN A 66 7.55 -51.89 -22.27
C ASN A 66 6.05 -52.04 -22.57
N ASP A 67 5.74 -52.99 -23.45
CA ASP A 67 4.40 -53.35 -23.88
C ASP A 67 3.72 -54.33 -22.90
N ASN A 68 2.39 -54.25 -22.76
CA ASN A 68 1.47 -55.26 -23.35
C ASN A 68 0.02 -55.16 -22.84
N ASN A 69 -0.90 -55.41 -23.80
CA ASN A 69 -2.20 -56.09 -23.68
C ASN A 69 -3.29 -55.46 -22.77
N ASN A 70 -4.36 -54.91 -23.37
CA ASN A 70 -5.61 -55.59 -23.78
C ASN A 70 -6.60 -55.69 -22.59
N ASP A 71 -7.93 -55.57 -22.76
CA ASP A 71 -8.76 -55.45 -23.95
C ASP A 71 -10.14 -54.83 -23.60
N ASN A 72 -10.82 -54.25 -24.60
CA ASN A 72 -12.28 -54.08 -24.69
C ASN A 72 -13.05 -53.24 -23.62
N ASN A 73 -14.34 -52.93 -23.81
CA ASN A 73 -15.06 -52.29 -24.94
C ASN A 73 -16.50 -51.94 -24.47
N ASN A 74 -17.08 -50.87 -25.01
CA ASN A 74 -18.53 -50.63 -25.19
C ASN A 74 -19.58 -50.78 -24.03
N ASN A 75 -20.25 -49.65 -23.78
CA ASN A 75 -21.71 -49.43 -23.84
C ASN A 75 -22.74 -50.09 -22.88
N SER A 76 -23.78 -49.27 -22.63
CA SER A 76 -25.21 -49.63 -22.53
C SER A 76 -25.75 -50.16 -21.18
N ASP A 77 -26.35 -49.20 -20.47
CA ASP A 77 -27.75 -49.20 -20.00
C ASP A 77 -28.23 -50.04 -18.79
N ASN A 78 -29.13 -49.36 -18.07
CA ASN A 78 -30.27 -49.83 -17.26
C ASN A 78 -30.07 -50.30 -15.80
N ASN A 79 -30.53 -49.40 -14.92
CA ASN A 79 -31.62 -49.58 -13.96
C ASN A 79 -31.43 -50.42 -12.67
N ASP A 80 -31.55 -49.66 -11.58
CA ASP A 80 -32.53 -49.83 -10.50
C ASP A 80 -32.32 -50.80 -9.31
N GLU A 81 -32.61 -50.21 -8.15
CA GLU A 81 -33.16 -50.74 -6.90
C GLU A 81 -32.34 -51.57 -5.89
N ASN A 82 -32.05 -50.87 -4.77
CA ASN A 82 -32.34 -51.28 -3.39
C ASN A 82 -31.89 -52.66 -2.85
N SER A 83 -30.99 -52.62 -1.87
CA SER A 83 -31.35 -53.10 -0.52
C SER A 83 -30.55 -52.40 0.59
N ASN A 84 -31.13 -52.36 1.79
CA ASN A 84 -30.68 -51.59 2.96
C ASN A 84 -29.85 -52.44 3.96
N ASN A 85 -29.39 -51.75 5.01
CA ASN A 85 -29.02 -52.25 6.36
C ASN A 85 -27.56 -52.72 6.57
N SER A 86 -26.92 -52.46 7.73
CA SER A 86 -27.26 -51.58 8.87
C SER A 86 -26.09 -51.49 9.88
N GLU A 87 -26.29 -50.73 10.97
CA GLU A 87 -25.57 -50.77 12.27
C GLU A 87 -24.33 -49.85 12.41
N ASN A 88 -24.38 -48.73 13.17
CA ASN A 88 -24.46 -48.55 14.64
C ASN A 88 -23.05 -48.42 15.28
N LEU A 89 -22.74 -47.59 16.30
CA LEU A 89 -23.52 -46.65 17.14
C LEU A 89 -22.57 -45.73 17.99
N ARG A 90 -23.16 -44.68 18.61
CA ARG A 90 -22.68 -43.80 19.72
C ARG A 90 -21.73 -42.63 19.40
N THR A 91 -21.93 -41.32 19.71
CA THR A 91 -22.90 -40.43 20.41
C THR A 91 -22.36 -39.72 21.68
N SER A 92 -22.37 -38.38 21.70
CA SER A 92 -22.75 -37.46 22.82
C SER A 92 -22.18 -36.03 22.60
N ASN A 93 -22.81 -34.89 22.94
CA ASN A 93 -24.17 -34.56 23.42
C ASN A 93 -24.47 -33.05 23.19
N LEU A 94 -25.76 -32.72 22.94
CA LEU A 94 -26.61 -31.57 23.37
C LEU A 94 -25.96 -30.20 23.73
N GLN A 95 -26.53 -29.00 23.48
CA GLN A 95 -27.86 -28.52 23.03
C GLN A 95 -27.69 -27.01 22.56
N ASN A 96 -28.67 -26.16 22.20
CA ASN A 96 -30.14 -26.18 22.23
C ASN A 96 -30.81 -25.30 21.12
N SER A 97 -32.13 -25.13 21.21
CA SER A 97 -33.07 -24.28 20.46
C SER A 97 -32.85 -22.75 20.57
N SER A 98 -33.45 -21.86 19.77
CA SER A 98 -34.66 -21.94 18.92
C SER A 98 -34.56 -20.90 17.76
N SER A 99 -35.46 -20.75 16.77
CA SER A 99 -36.64 -21.51 16.27
C SER A 99 -37.06 -20.94 14.91
N VAL A 100 -37.59 -21.76 13.98
CA VAL A 100 -38.22 -21.34 12.71
C VAL A 100 -39.50 -22.16 12.48
N GLY A 101 -40.58 -21.52 12.02
CA GLY A 101 -41.84 -22.20 11.70
C GLY A 101 -41.78 -22.96 10.38
N HIS A 102 -42.32 -24.19 10.36
CA HIS A 102 -42.37 -25.05 9.19
C HIS A 102 -43.18 -24.47 8.02
N LEU A 103 -42.73 -24.79 6.79
CA LEU A 103 -43.60 -25.09 5.66
C LEU A 103 -43.11 -26.37 4.97
N ASN A 104 -44.05 -27.12 4.40
CA ASN A 104 -43.89 -28.54 4.05
C ASN A 104 -43.29 -28.78 2.66
N ASN A 105 -42.84 -30.03 2.48
CA ASN A 105 -42.44 -30.63 1.21
C ASN A 105 -43.44 -30.37 0.08
N HIS A 106 -42.93 -30.05 -1.10
CA HIS A 106 -43.53 -30.44 -2.38
C HIS A 106 -42.42 -30.89 -3.33
N GLU A 107 -42.68 -31.96 -4.07
CA GLU A 107 -41.74 -32.55 -5.03
C GLU A 107 -41.75 -31.77 -6.35
N ASP A 108 -40.56 -31.54 -6.92
CA ASP A 108 -40.40 -30.89 -8.23
C ASP A 108 -40.81 -31.84 -9.37
N THR A 109 -42.09 -31.80 -9.76
CA THR A 109 -42.54 -32.44 -11.01
C THR A 109 -42.75 -31.41 -12.14
N THR A 110 -42.17 -31.73 -13.30
CA THR A 110 -42.33 -31.10 -14.64
C THR A 110 -41.49 -29.85 -14.97
N LYS A 111 -40.77 -29.95 -16.09
CA LYS A 111 -39.99 -28.85 -16.71
C LYS A 111 -40.93 -27.77 -17.27
N PRO A 112 -40.77 -26.48 -16.94
CA PRO A 112 -41.56 -25.42 -17.56
C PRO A 112 -41.08 -25.10 -18.98
N SER A 113 -42.04 -24.91 -19.89
CA SER A 113 -41.83 -24.59 -21.30
C SER A 113 -41.62 -23.08 -21.54
N HIS A 114 -41.10 -22.74 -22.73
CA HIS A 114 -40.42 -21.49 -23.09
C HIS A 114 -41.26 -20.18 -23.09
N TYR A 115 -42.50 -20.15 -22.54
CA TYR A 115 -43.45 -19.04 -22.78
C TYR A 115 -44.31 -18.56 -21.60
N SER A 116 -43.98 -18.89 -20.34
CA SER A 116 -44.81 -18.54 -19.17
C SER A 116 -44.41 -17.22 -18.46
N TYR A 117 -44.24 -16.12 -19.19
CA TYR A 117 -44.13 -14.77 -18.61
C TYR A 117 -44.91 -13.74 -19.42
N LEU A 118 -46.24 -13.71 -19.22
CA LEU A 118 -47.13 -12.61 -19.61
C LEU A 118 -48.51 -12.72 -18.93
N LYS A 119 -48.62 -12.33 -17.64
CA LYS A 119 -49.84 -11.70 -17.07
C LYS A 119 -49.60 -11.11 -15.67
N LYS A 120 -50.18 -9.93 -15.44
CA LYS A 120 -50.20 -9.21 -14.16
C LYS A 120 -51.47 -9.52 -13.36
N SER A 121 -51.36 -9.49 -12.04
CA SER A 121 -52.38 -8.99 -11.10
C SER A 121 -51.63 -8.44 -9.87
N ASN A 122 -51.58 -7.12 -9.65
CA ASN A 122 -52.60 -6.26 -9.07
C ASN A 122 -53.09 -6.70 -7.67
N ILE A 123 -52.38 -6.24 -6.64
CA ILE A 123 -52.93 -6.00 -5.29
C ILE A 123 -52.42 -4.61 -4.83
N TYR A 124 -53.23 -3.91 -4.03
CA TYR A 124 -53.04 -2.56 -3.45
C TYR A 124 -53.40 -1.38 -4.37
N ALA A 125 -54.67 -0.99 -4.28
CA ALA A 125 -55.17 0.33 -4.65
C ALA A 125 -55.02 1.32 -3.47
N PRO A 126 -54.94 2.64 -3.71
CA PRO A 126 -54.85 3.66 -2.67
C PRO A 126 -56.23 4.15 -2.22
N ASP A 127 -56.40 4.36 -0.91
CA ASP A 127 -57.56 5.07 -0.35
C ASP A 127 -57.26 6.58 -0.21
N ALA A 128 -58.26 7.42 -0.50
CA ALA A 128 -58.12 8.87 -0.46
C ALA A 128 -59.36 9.53 0.16
N LYS A 129 -59.18 10.17 1.33
CA LYS A 129 -59.97 11.31 1.86
C LYS A 129 -59.55 11.69 3.29
N ASN A 130 -58.83 12.81 3.45
CA ASN A 130 -59.32 14.03 4.14
C ASN A 130 -58.18 15.01 4.48
N ASN A 131 -58.51 16.29 4.42
CA ASN A 131 -57.58 17.41 4.55
C ASN A 131 -57.24 17.75 6.01
N LYS A 132 -55.98 18.14 6.27
CA LYS A 132 -55.64 19.42 6.94
C LYS A 132 -54.15 19.74 6.76
N MET A 133 -53.83 21.03 6.70
CA MET A 133 -52.45 21.55 6.74
C MET A 133 -51.86 21.38 8.13
N GLU A 134 -50.56 21.10 8.22
CA GLU A 134 -49.63 21.81 9.09
C GLU A 134 -48.19 21.50 8.66
N ASP A 135 -47.34 22.53 8.63
CA ASP A 135 -45.89 22.37 8.46
C ASP A 135 -45.31 21.67 9.70
N ASP A 136 -44.43 20.67 9.52
CA ASP A 136 -43.20 20.66 10.32
C ASP A 136 -42.10 19.72 9.83
N ASN A 137 -40.86 20.07 10.16
CA ASN A 137 -39.66 19.31 9.81
C ASN A 137 -39.60 17.93 10.51
N LYS A 138 -39.60 16.83 9.74
CA LYS A 138 -39.02 15.54 10.19
C LYS A 138 -38.44 14.73 9.04
N LYS A 139 -37.11 14.71 8.94
CA LYS A 139 -36.35 13.73 8.15
C LYS A 139 -36.61 12.33 8.70
N LEU A 140 -37.51 11.59 8.06
CA LEU A 140 -37.77 10.19 8.39
C LEU A 140 -36.85 9.27 7.58
N HIS A 141 -36.03 8.51 8.30
CA HIS A 141 -35.10 7.54 7.72
C HIS A 141 -35.86 6.42 7.00
N THR A 142 -35.93 6.48 5.67
CA THR A 142 -36.31 5.31 4.86
C THR A 142 -35.12 4.37 4.72
N VAL A 143 -35.08 3.36 5.58
CA VAL A 143 -34.16 2.22 5.45
C VAL A 143 -34.50 1.50 4.16
N SER A 144 -33.64 1.64 3.14
CA SER A 144 -33.74 0.84 1.93
C SER A 144 -33.35 -0.61 2.24
N ASN A 145 -34.34 -1.44 2.53
CA ASN A 145 -34.22 -2.89 2.42
C ASN A 145 -34.16 -3.28 0.93
N SER A 146 -33.09 -2.86 0.26
CA SER A 146 -32.66 -3.43 -1.00
C SER A 146 -31.52 -4.40 -0.70
N PHE A 147 -31.78 -5.69 -0.87
CA PHE A 147 -30.74 -6.72 -0.84
C PHE A 147 -29.93 -6.61 -2.15
N ILE A 148 -29.15 -5.54 -2.26
CA ILE A 148 -28.30 -5.29 -3.42
C ILE A 148 -27.14 -6.29 -3.35
N GLN A 149 -27.28 -7.40 -4.06
CA GLN A 149 -26.11 -8.06 -4.62
C GLN A 149 -25.42 -7.04 -5.52
N SER A 150 -24.31 -6.49 -5.05
CA SER A 150 -23.55 -5.47 -5.76
C SER A 150 -22.78 -6.09 -6.91
N THR A 151 -23.50 -6.43 -7.98
CA THR A 151 -22.90 -6.64 -9.30
C THR A 151 -22.22 -5.34 -9.70
N VAL A 152 -20.92 -5.24 -9.41
CA VAL A 152 -20.05 -4.17 -9.89
C VAL A 152 -20.27 -4.10 -11.40
N GLY A 153 -20.78 -2.96 -11.88
CA GLY A 153 -21.32 -2.88 -13.24
C GLY A 153 -20.30 -3.38 -14.27
N ASN A 154 -20.64 -4.49 -14.95
CA ASN A 154 -19.76 -5.25 -15.86
C ASN A 154 -19.38 -4.51 -17.16
N ASN A 155 -19.41 -3.17 -17.14
CA ASN A 155 -18.95 -2.34 -18.23
C ASN A 155 -17.42 -2.40 -18.30
N ILE A 156 -16.92 -3.12 -19.31
CA ILE A 156 -15.48 -3.32 -19.57
C ILE A 156 -14.71 -1.99 -19.65
N ASN A 157 -15.34 -0.90 -20.11
CA ASN A 157 -14.69 0.41 -20.15
C ASN A 157 -14.39 0.95 -18.74
N ASN A 158 -15.29 0.76 -17.78
CA ASN A 158 -15.05 1.17 -16.38
C ASN A 158 -13.94 0.34 -15.72
N ILE A 159 -13.83 -0.94 -16.11
CA ILE A 159 -12.78 -1.86 -15.67
C ILE A 159 -11.43 -1.42 -16.23
N ILE A 160 -11.34 -1.21 -17.55
CA ILE A 160 -10.17 -0.64 -18.23
C ILE A 160 -9.79 0.67 -17.57
N ASN A 161 -10.74 1.57 -17.31
CA ASN A 161 -10.49 2.89 -16.68
C ASN A 161 -9.82 2.81 -15.30
N ARG A 162 -10.02 1.73 -14.55
CA ARG A 162 -9.39 1.52 -13.22
C ARG A 162 -8.06 0.76 -13.29
N LEU A 163 -7.77 0.09 -14.41
CA LEU A 163 -6.55 -0.68 -14.63
C LEU A 163 -5.71 -0.17 -15.82
N ARG A 164 -5.88 1.09 -16.24
CA ARG A 164 -5.17 1.68 -17.40
C ARG A 164 -3.64 1.67 -17.27
N HIS A 165 -3.13 1.58 -16.04
CA HIS A 165 -1.71 1.45 -15.71
C HIS A 165 -1.13 0.06 -15.97
N VAL A 166 -1.97 -0.96 -16.17
CA VAL A 166 -1.50 -2.32 -16.45
C VAL A 166 -1.01 -2.42 -17.89
N SER A 167 0.30 -2.63 -18.05
CA SER A 167 0.97 -2.81 -19.34
C SER A 167 1.99 -3.94 -19.28
N VAL A 168 2.44 -4.43 -20.43
CA VAL A 168 3.54 -5.38 -20.56
C VAL A 168 4.58 -4.88 -21.55
N ILE A 169 5.82 -5.38 -21.43
CA ILE A 169 6.82 -5.32 -22.50
C ILE A 169 6.65 -6.56 -23.38
N ASP A 170 6.63 -6.38 -24.69
CA ASP A 170 6.62 -7.45 -25.70
C ASP A 170 8.04 -7.99 -25.99
N TYR A 171 8.18 -8.81 -27.04
CA TYR A 171 9.46 -9.41 -27.43
C TYR A 171 10.41 -8.44 -28.16
N ASP A 172 9.90 -7.29 -28.59
CA ASP A 172 10.63 -6.25 -29.33
C ASP A 172 10.94 -5.03 -28.44
N ASN A 173 10.82 -5.19 -27.12
CA ASN A 173 10.99 -4.13 -26.13
C ASN A 173 10.00 -2.95 -26.31
N ASN A 174 8.82 -3.20 -26.88
CA ASN A 174 7.73 -2.21 -26.96
C ASN A 174 6.73 -2.41 -25.82
N ILE A 175 6.07 -1.31 -25.44
CA ILE A 175 5.05 -1.31 -24.39
C ILE A 175 3.70 -1.63 -25.04
N VAL A 176 3.02 -2.66 -24.54
CA VAL A 176 1.63 -3.01 -24.89
C VAL A 176 0.73 -2.58 -23.73
N CYS A 177 -0.23 -1.71 -24.02
CA CYS A 177 -1.17 -1.12 -23.07
C CYS A 177 -2.59 -1.66 -23.22
N VAL A 178 -3.43 -1.47 -22.20
CA VAL A 178 -4.87 -1.82 -22.21
C VAL A 178 -5.79 -0.70 -22.67
N ILE A 179 -5.22 0.43 -23.08
CA ILE A 179 -5.92 1.61 -23.61
C ILE A 179 -5.37 1.99 -24.98
N SER A 180 -6.18 2.65 -25.79
CA SER A 180 -5.75 3.18 -27.09
C SER A 180 -4.86 4.43 -26.92
N PRO A 181 -3.77 4.59 -27.71
CA PRO A 181 -3.21 3.58 -28.61
C PRO A 181 -2.62 2.43 -27.80
N TYR A 182 -2.91 1.20 -28.19
CA TYR A 182 -2.56 0.01 -27.44
C TYR A 182 -1.09 -0.39 -27.65
N HIS A 183 -0.46 0.11 -28.71
CA HIS A 183 0.94 -0.14 -29.07
C HIS A 183 1.56 1.04 -29.84
N PRO A 184 2.86 1.35 -29.69
CA PRO A 184 3.50 2.46 -30.42
C PRO A 184 3.44 2.34 -31.95
N ARG A 185 3.23 1.13 -32.51
CA ARG A 185 3.09 0.97 -33.96
C ARG A 185 1.80 1.58 -34.52
N GLU A 186 0.75 1.82 -33.72
CA GLU A 186 -0.41 2.60 -34.17
C GLU A 186 -0.01 4.06 -34.51
N TYR A 187 0.91 4.66 -33.74
CA TYR A 187 1.48 5.96 -34.11
C TYR A 187 2.47 5.86 -35.27
N TYR A 188 3.31 4.82 -35.33
CA TYR A 188 4.22 4.63 -36.47
C TYR A 188 3.49 4.67 -37.81
N LEU A 189 2.43 3.87 -37.98
CA LEU A 189 1.67 3.81 -39.23
C LEU A 189 0.95 5.15 -39.54
N THR A 190 0.51 5.85 -38.50
CA THR A 190 -0.14 7.18 -38.61
C THR A 190 0.86 8.26 -39.03
N GLU A 191 2.05 8.29 -38.46
CA GLU A 191 3.10 9.25 -38.80
C GLU A 191 3.70 8.98 -40.19
N MET A 192 3.87 7.71 -40.58
CA MET A 192 4.22 7.35 -41.96
C MET A 192 3.17 7.83 -42.97
N LYS A 193 1.88 7.82 -42.62
CA LYS A 193 0.82 8.45 -43.42
C LYS A 193 0.94 9.97 -43.46
N ASN A 194 1.28 10.61 -42.34
CA ASN A 194 1.46 12.07 -42.28
C ASN A 194 2.63 12.54 -43.18
N ILE A 195 3.70 11.75 -43.28
CA ILE A 195 4.79 11.94 -44.26
C ILE A 195 4.25 11.76 -45.68
N ALA A 196 3.54 10.66 -45.97
CA ALA A 196 3.03 10.39 -47.31
C ALA A 196 2.08 11.47 -47.81
N LEU A 197 1.29 12.09 -46.93
CA LEU A 197 0.41 13.23 -47.25
C LEU A 197 1.16 14.47 -47.77
N GLN A 198 2.48 14.58 -47.56
CA GLN A 198 3.30 15.68 -48.12
C GLN A 198 3.72 15.42 -49.59
N TYR A 199 3.53 14.20 -50.09
CA TYR A 199 3.84 13.80 -51.46
C TYR A 199 2.55 13.62 -52.25
N GLY A 200 2.24 14.57 -53.15
CA GLY A 200 0.98 14.58 -53.90
C GLY A 200 0.77 13.31 -54.74
N GLU A 201 1.85 12.72 -55.25
CA GLU A 201 1.85 11.47 -55.99
C GLU A 201 1.44 10.25 -55.14
N LEU A 202 1.55 10.33 -53.81
CA LEU A 202 1.17 9.22 -52.91
C LEU A 202 -0.31 9.23 -52.52
N GLY A 203 -1.09 10.22 -52.96
CA GLY A 203 -2.51 10.40 -52.59
C GLY A 203 -3.38 9.15 -52.77
N ASN A 204 -3.22 8.42 -53.87
CA ASN A 204 -3.97 7.18 -54.13
C ASN A 204 -3.57 6.05 -53.15
N PHE A 205 -2.27 5.88 -52.90
CA PHE A 205 -1.76 4.88 -51.95
C PHE A 205 -2.22 5.16 -50.51
N ILE A 206 -2.44 6.41 -50.14
CA ILE A 206 -2.99 6.76 -48.82
C ILE A 206 -4.41 6.19 -48.66
N ILE A 207 -5.20 6.19 -49.73
CA ILE A 207 -6.57 5.65 -49.75
C ILE A 207 -6.57 4.13 -49.86
N SER A 208 -5.77 3.54 -50.76
CA SER A 208 -5.77 2.10 -51.01
C SER A 208 -5.00 1.28 -49.98
N ASP A 209 -3.92 1.84 -49.41
CA ASP A 209 -2.92 1.08 -48.65
C ASP A 209 -2.86 1.57 -47.20
N TYR A 210 -2.52 2.83 -46.96
CA TYR A 210 -2.35 3.34 -45.58
C TYR A 210 -3.63 3.26 -44.76
N ASN A 211 -4.75 3.79 -45.26
CA ASN A 211 -6.01 3.83 -44.51
C ASN A 211 -6.50 2.42 -44.12
N PRO A 212 -6.58 1.43 -45.04
CA PRO A 212 -6.94 0.06 -44.69
C PRO A 212 -5.96 -0.60 -43.72
N GLN A 213 -4.65 -0.43 -43.89
CA GLN A 213 -3.68 -1.02 -42.97
C GLN A 213 -3.75 -0.41 -41.55
N ILE A 214 -3.85 0.91 -41.42
CA ILE A 214 -4.02 1.58 -40.10
C ILE A 214 -5.31 1.09 -39.42
N GLN A 215 -6.42 1.04 -40.16
CA GLN A 215 -7.70 0.55 -39.63
C GLN A 215 -7.62 -0.92 -39.21
N HIS A 216 -6.99 -1.78 -40.03
CA HIS A 216 -6.80 -3.20 -39.75
C HIS A 216 -5.96 -3.42 -38.49
N ILE A 217 -4.82 -2.73 -38.37
CA ILE A 217 -3.95 -2.84 -37.19
C ILE A 217 -4.65 -2.32 -35.94
N SER A 218 -5.30 -1.15 -35.97
CA SER A 218 -6.01 -0.64 -34.79
C SER A 218 -7.14 -1.59 -34.34
N GLN A 219 -7.86 -2.23 -35.28
CA GLN A 219 -8.81 -3.30 -34.96
C GLN A 219 -8.16 -4.54 -34.35
N ILE A 220 -7.01 -4.97 -34.87
CA ILE A 220 -6.25 -6.11 -34.35
C ILE A 220 -5.77 -5.83 -32.93
N VAL A 221 -5.08 -4.70 -32.68
CA VAL A 221 -4.51 -4.44 -31.36
C VAL A 221 -5.61 -4.19 -30.32
N ARG A 222 -6.74 -3.58 -30.71
CA ARG A 222 -7.95 -3.53 -29.88
C ARG A 222 -8.48 -4.92 -29.51
N LYS A 223 -8.62 -5.82 -30.49
CA LYS A 223 -9.08 -7.21 -30.25
C LYS A 223 -8.16 -7.96 -29.27
N ASN A 224 -6.88 -7.62 -29.18
CA ASN A 224 -5.97 -8.23 -28.20
C ASN A 224 -6.46 -8.03 -26.76
N VAL A 225 -6.92 -6.81 -26.44
CA VAL A 225 -7.46 -6.46 -25.11
C VAL A 225 -8.81 -7.13 -24.88
N ASP A 226 -9.67 -7.19 -25.91
CA ASP A 226 -10.97 -7.86 -25.84
C ASP A 226 -10.83 -9.37 -25.53
N ILE A 227 -9.85 -10.06 -26.14
CA ILE A 227 -9.58 -11.48 -25.86
C ILE A 227 -9.09 -11.68 -24.42
N CYS A 228 -8.24 -10.80 -23.89
CA CYS A 228 -7.81 -10.84 -22.48
C CYS A 228 -8.83 -10.26 -21.48
N SER A 229 -10.02 -9.84 -21.93
CA SER A 229 -10.99 -9.12 -21.09
C SER A 229 -11.49 -9.91 -19.88
N ASN A 230 -11.54 -11.24 -19.94
CA ASN A 230 -11.94 -12.07 -18.79
C ASN A 230 -10.88 -12.03 -17.67
N HIS A 231 -9.60 -12.22 -18.00
CA HIS A 231 -8.49 -12.05 -17.06
C HIS A 231 -8.45 -10.61 -16.48
N LEU A 232 -8.80 -9.59 -17.29
CA LEU A 232 -8.89 -8.21 -16.82
C LEU A 232 -10.03 -7.99 -15.82
N LYS A 233 -11.23 -8.55 -16.06
CA LYS A 233 -12.37 -8.53 -15.12
C LYS A 233 -12.03 -9.24 -13.80
N GLU A 234 -11.37 -10.39 -13.91
CA GLU A 234 -10.91 -11.19 -12.76
C GLU A 234 -9.89 -10.43 -11.91
N LEU A 235 -8.89 -9.83 -12.53
CA LEU A 235 -7.90 -8.98 -11.87
C LEU A 235 -8.57 -7.78 -11.18
N TYR A 236 -9.46 -7.08 -11.89
CA TYR A 236 -10.18 -5.94 -11.35
C TYR A 236 -11.05 -6.28 -10.13
N THR A 237 -11.73 -7.43 -10.15
CA THR A 237 -12.53 -7.88 -9.01
C THR A 237 -11.67 -8.04 -7.75
N THR A 238 -10.48 -8.61 -7.89
CA THR A 238 -9.55 -8.78 -6.77
C THR A 238 -8.96 -7.45 -6.30
N VAL A 239 -8.56 -6.55 -7.23
CA VAL A 239 -8.13 -5.18 -6.89
C VAL A 239 -9.23 -4.43 -6.13
N TYR A 240 -10.46 -4.45 -6.62
CA TYR A 240 -11.59 -3.76 -6.00
C TYR A 240 -11.85 -4.25 -4.56
N ARG A 241 -11.76 -5.57 -4.32
CA ARG A 241 -11.89 -6.16 -2.98
C ARG A 241 -10.77 -5.76 -2.04
N LEU A 242 -9.52 -5.79 -2.52
CA LEU A 242 -8.33 -5.41 -1.74
C LEU A 242 -8.33 -3.92 -1.38
N GLU A 243 -8.85 -3.04 -2.24
CA GLU A 243 -9.06 -1.60 -1.97
C GLU A 243 -10.24 -1.32 -1.02
N ASN A 244 -11.24 -2.20 -0.95
CA ASN A 244 -12.51 -1.96 -0.25
C ASN A 244 -12.89 -3.07 0.76
N PRO A 245 -11.99 -3.50 1.67
CA PRO A 245 -12.20 -4.70 2.50
C PRO A 245 -13.46 -4.64 3.38
N GLU A 246 -13.81 -3.45 3.90
CA GLU A 246 -15.02 -3.23 4.72
C GLU A 246 -16.30 -3.60 3.96
N ARG A 247 -16.40 -3.24 2.67
CA ARG A 247 -17.57 -3.54 1.84
C ARG A 247 -17.76 -5.03 1.62
N HIS A 248 -16.68 -5.80 1.75
CA HIS A 248 -16.64 -7.25 1.59
C HIS A 248 -16.51 -8.00 2.91
N LYS A 249 -16.60 -7.31 4.07
CA LYS A 249 -16.45 -7.87 5.42
C LYS A 249 -15.19 -8.73 5.57
N PHE A 250 -14.09 -8.27 4.98
CA PHE A 250 -12.84 -9.05 4.87
C PHE A 250 -12.24 -9.34 6.25
N GLN A 251 -12.11 -10.63 6.61
CA GLN A 251 -11.29 -11.02 7.74
C GLN A 251 -9.81 -10.94 7.37
N ARG A 252 -8.97 -10.46 8.31
CA ARG A 252 -7.53 -10.27 8.08
C ARG A 252 -6.81 -11.51 7.58
N ALA A 253 -7.16 -12.69 8.10
CA ALA A 253 -6.58 -13.96 7.69
C ALA A 253 -6.75 -14.25 6.19
N HIS A 254 -7.86 -13.84 5.58
CA HIS A 254 -8.10 -14.03 4.15
C HIS A 254 -7.36 -12.99 3.29
N TYR A 255 -6.99 -11.82 3.82
CA TYR A 255 -6.44 -10.72 3.03
C TYR A 255 -5.13 -11.10 2.33
N SER A 256 -4.30 -11.91 2.99
CA SER A 256 -3.07 -12.47 2.40
C SER A 256 -3.37 -13.39 1.20
N ASN A 257 -4.43 -14.21 1.29
CA ASN A 257 -4.84 -15.10 0.21
C ASN A 257 -5.34 -14.31 -1.01
N GLU A 258 -6.15 -13.26 -0.80
CA GLU A 258 -6.64 -12.40 -1.87
C GLU A 258 -5.49 -11.60 -2.53
N ARG A 259 -4.49 -11.14 -1.76
CA ARG A 259 -3.27 -10.49 -2.29
C ARG A 259 -2.39 -11.45 -3.10
N ASN A 260 -2.33 -12.73 -2.72
CA ASN A 260 -1.66 -13.77 -3.52
C ASN A 260 -2.44 -14.11 -4.79
N GLU A 261 -3.77 -14.14 -4.73
CA GLU A 261 -4.64 -14.34 -5.88
C GLU A 261 -4.55 -13.17 -6.88
N TYR A 262 -4.46 -11.93 -6.39
CA TYR A 262 -4.17 -10.74 -7.22
C TYR A 262 -2.87 -10.91 -8.01
N ARG A 263 -1.78 -11.37 -7.36
CA ARG A 263 -0.48 -11.60 -8.02
C ARG A 263 -0.59 -12.64 -9.14
N LYS A 264 -1.32 -13.75 -8.90
CA LYS A 264 -1.58 -14.78 -9.91
C LYS A 264 -2.38 -14.22 -11.11
N ARG A 265 -3.43 -13.45 -10.85
CA ARG A 265 -4.29 -12.83 -11.88
C ARG A 265 -3.54 -11.80 -12.71
N LEU A 266 -2.71 -10.98 -12.08
CA LEU A 266 -1.85 -10.01 -12.77
C LEU A 266 -0.88 -10.73 -13.72
N ALA A 267 -0.20 -11.78 -13.24
CA ALA A 267 0.71 -12.57 -14.05
C ALA A 267 -0.02 -13.28 -15.22
N SER A 268 -1.19 -13.86 -14.97
CA SER A 268 -2.03 -14.48 -16.00
C SER A 268 -2.46 -13.48 -17.09
N PHE A 269 -2.88 -12.28 -16.68
CA PHE A 269 -3.21 -11.20 -17.60
C PHE A 269 -2.00 -10.74 -18.43
N HIS A 270 -0.82 -10.59 -17.81
CA HIS A 270 0.42 -10.26 -18.52
C HIS A 270 0.80 -11.31 -19.56
N VAL A 271 0.67 -12.60 -19.22
CA VAL A 271 0.93 -13.72 -20.14
C VAL A 271 -0.06 -13.68 -21.32
N CYS A 272 -1.35 -13.49 -21.06
CA CYS A 272 -2.37 -13.34 -22.09
C CYS A 272 -2.00 -12.22 -23.09
N LEU A 273 -1.74 -11.01 -22.58
CA LEU A 273 -1.47 -9.83 -23.40
C LEU A 273 -0.22 -10.00 -24.27
N ARG A 274 0.86 -10.56 -23.73
CA ARG A 274 2.09 -10.89 -24.48
C ARG A 274 1.86 -11.93 -25.57
N LEU A 275 1.15 -13.02 -25.26
CA LEU A 275 0.93 -14.12 -26.21
C LEU A 275 0.08 -13.68 -27.40
N ILE A 276 -0.97 -12.89 -27.18
CA ILE A 276 -1.86 -12.43 -28.25
C ILE A 276 -1.21 -11.32 -29.07
N HIS A 277 -0.43 -10.42 -28.45
CA HIS A 277 0.41 -9.48 -29.21
C HIS A 277 1.37 -10.22 -30.15
N ARG A 278 2.08 -11.24 -29.66
CA ARG A 278 2.98 -12.08 -30.47
C ARG A 278 2.27 -12.79 -31.63
N LYS A 279 1.04 -13.29 -31.44
CA LYS A 279 0.25 -13.91 -32.53
C LYS A 279 -0.04 -12.93 -33.67
N ASN A 280 -0.26 -11.66 -33.33
CA ASN A 280 -0.68 -10.63 -34.27
C ASN A 280 0.48 -9.78 -34.84
N TYR A 281 1.70 -10.00 -34.36
CA TYR A 281 2.92 -9.34 -34.83
C TYR A 281 3.11 -9.43 -36.36
N GLY A 282 2.85 -10.60 -36.95
CA GLY A 282 2.98 -10.78 -38.40
C GLY A 282 2.07 -9.88 -39.23
N ALA A 283 0.89 -9.52 -38.72
CA ALA A 283 0.00 -8.56 -39.38
C ALA A 283 0.56 -7.13 -39.28
N ILE A 284 1.13 -6.75 -38.12
CA ILE A 284 1.79 -5.45 -37.92
C ILE A 284 2.97 -5.31 -38.89
N THR A 285 3.86 -6.31 -38.98
CA THR A 285 4.98 -6.29 -39.94
C THR A 285 4.51 -6.23 -41.39
N TYR A 286 3.41 -6.90 -41.73
CA TYR A 286 2.84 -6.85 -43.09
C TYR A 286 2.28 -5.46 -43.44
N ALA A 287 1.57 -4.83 -42.51
CA ALA A 287 1.09 -3.45 -42.65
C ALA A 287 2.24 -2.45 -42.82
N GLU A 288 3.32 -2.62 -42.05
CA GLU A 288 4.54 -1.84 -42.20
C GLU A 288 5.15 -2.03 -43.59
N LEU A 289 5.36 -3.27 -44.04
CA LEU A 289 5.94 -3.57 -45.36
C LEU A 289 5.16 -2.94 -46.52
N ILE A 290 3.83 -2.96 -46.49
CA ILE A 290 3.00 -2.25 -47.47
C ILE A 290 3.33 -0.76 -47.48
N ILE A 291 3.33 -0.13 -46.31
CA ILE A 291 3.63 1.30 -46.13
C ILE A 291 5.09 1.66 -46.48
N LEU A 292 6.03 0.72 -46.44
CA LEU A 292 7.40 0.92 -46.93
C LEU A 292 7.51 0.83 -48.45
N ASN A 293 6.70 -0.04 -49.08
CA ASN A 293 6.66 -0.19 -50.53
C ASN A 293 6.00 1.03 -51.21
N THR A 294 5.02 1.67 -50.57
CA THR A 294 4.39 2.90 -51.11
C THR A 294 5.40 4.05 -51.24
N LEU A 295 6.44 4.10 -50.40
CA LEU A 295 7.50 5.11 -50.52
C LEU A 295 8.43 4.89 -51.75
N ASP A 296 8.38 3.74 -52.42
CA ASP A 296 9.09 3.54 -53.70
C ASP A 296 8.52 4.40 -54.83
N SER A 297 7.27 4.84 -54.68
CA SER A 297 6.57 5.72 -55.63
C SER A 297 6.91 7.21 -55.44
N ILE A 298 7.79 7.58 -54.49
CA ILE A 298 8.26 8.97 -54.35
C ILE A 298 8.99 9.41 -55.62
N SER A 299 8.57 10.53 -56.18
CA SER A 299 9.20 11.14 -57.35
C SER A 299 10.57 11.71 -56.97
N CYS A 300 11.59 11.31 -57.73
CA CYS A 300 12.98 11.70 -57.51
C CYS A 300 13.65 12.01 -58.85
N ASN A 301 14.77 12.74 -58.80
CA ASN A 301 15.55 13.05 -60.00
C ASN A 301 16.13 11.78 -60.64
N TRP A 302 16.56 11.90 -61.90
CA TRP A 302 17.06 10.83 -62.78
C TRP A 302 18.03 9.79 -62.16
N ASP A 303 18.86 10.18 -61.18
CA ASP A 303 19.75 9.27 -60.43
C ASP A 303 19.12 8.62 -59.17
N ASN A 304 17.79 8.61 -59.05
CA ASN A 304 17.02 8.33 -57.82
C ASN A 304 17.38 9.26 -56.63
N ASN A 305 17.90 10.46 -56.91
CA ASN A 305 18.20 11.48 -55.89
C ASN A 305 16.93 12.29 -55.56
N CYS A 306 16.45 12.15 -54.34
CA CYS A 306 15.21 12.72 -53.82
C CYS A 306 15.52 13.93 -52.92
N SER A 307 14.69 14.98 -52.97
CA SER A 307 14.85 16.16 -52.10
C SER A 307 14.58 15.81 -50.63
N THR A 308 15.39 16.37 -49.73
CA THR A 308 15.24 16.19 -48.27
C THR A 308 14.38 17.27 -47.60
N ASN A 309 13.80 18.21 -48.34
CA ASN A 309 13.04 19.35 -47.78
C ASN A 309 11.88 18.90 -46.86
N ILE A 310 11.10 17.89 -47.29
CA ILE A 310 9.98 17.35 -46.49
C ILE A 310 10.52 16.67 -45.22
N TYR A 311 11.62 15.94 -45.32
CA TYR A 311 12.27 15.28 -44.19
C TYR A 311 12.76 16.31 -43.14
N ALA A 312 13.42 17.38 -43.58
CA ALA A 312 13.88 18.46 -42.72
C ALA A 312 12.71 19.16 -41.99
N ASN A 313 11.65 19.54 -42.71
CA ASN A 313 10.48 20.19 -42.11
C ASN A 313 9.78 19.33 -41.03
N ILE A 314 9.70 18.01 -41.26
CA ILE A 314 9.11 17.07 -40.30
C ILE A 314 10.01 16.90 -39.08
N LEU A 315 11.34 16.84 -39.28
CA LEU A 315 12.30 16.80 -38.19
C LEU A 315 12.24 18.05 -37.30
N GLU A 316 12.17 19.24 -37.89
CA GLU A 316 11.98 20.51 -37.16
C GLU A 316 10.68 20.51 -36.34
N THR A 317 9.60 19.98 -36.91
CA THR A 317 8.29 19.85 -36.25
C THR A 317 8.40 18.93 -35.02
N TYR A 318 8.99 17.74 -35.18
CA TYR A 318 9.20 16.78 -34.10
C TYR A 318 10.13 17.34 -33.00
N MET A 319 11.17 18.08 -33.38
CA MET A 319 12.07 18.78 -32.45
C MET A 319 11.36 19.86 -31.62
N SER A 320 10.41 20.58 -32.21
CA SER A 320 9.56 21.55 -31.52
C SER A 320 8.66 20.85 -30.48
N GLU A 321 7.99 19.75 -30.85
CA GLU A 321 7.15 18.98 -29.91
C GLU A 321 7.95 18.39 -28.75
N ILE A 322 9.12 17.81 -29.02
CA ILE A 322 10.06 17.32 -28.00
C ILE A 322 10.45 18.44 -27.02
N SER A 323 10.85 19.59 -27.55
CA SER A 323 11.28 20.75 -26.74
C SER A 323 10.13 21.33 -25.89
N ASN A 324 8.89 21.25 -26.38
CA ASN A 324 7.70 21.69 -25.66
C ASN A 324 7.32 20.73 -24.52
N PHE A 325 7.55 19.42 -24.69
CA PHE A 325 7.32 18.42 -23.64
C PHE A 325 8.36 18.50 -22.52
N GLU A 326 9.66 18.60 -22.86
CA GLU A 326 10.75 18.61 -21.88
C GLU A 326 10.65 19.79 -20.89
N LYS A 327 10.14 20.95 -21.34
CA LYS A 327 9.87 22.12 -20.50
C LYS A 327 8.80 21.90 -19.40
N LYS A 328 8.01 20.82 -19.47
CA LYS A 328 6.82 20.60 -18.60
C LYS A 328 6.91 19.33 -17.74
N LYS A 329 7.99 18.55 -17.86
CA LYS A 329 8.01 17.11 -17.54
C LYS A 329 8.17 16.73 -16.06
N ASN A 330 8.71 17.61 -15.21
CA ASN A 330 9.38 17.16 -13.97
C ASN A 330 8.53 17.21 -12.69
N ASP A 331 7.57 18.13 -12.56
CA ASP A 331 6.96 18.43 -11.25
C ASP A 331 5.99 17.33 -10.78
N ALA A 332 5.17 16.78 -11.68
CA ALA A 332 4.18 15.76 -11.35
C ALA A 332 4.82 14.45 -10.85
N ILE A 333 5.89 14.00 -11.52
CA ILE A 333 6.58 12.75 -11.20
C ILE A 333 7.34 12.87 -9.86
N ASN A 334 7.93 14.05 -9.59
CA ASN A 334 8.52 14.35 -8.29
C ASN A 334 7.47 14.34 -7.17
N LYS A 335 6.28 14.91 -7.40
CA LYS A 335 5.16 14.84 -6.44
C LYS A 335 4.75 13.39 -6.13
N ILE A 336 4.58 12.55 -7.17
CA ILE A 336 4.22 11.13 -7.02
C ILE A 336 5.24 10.40 -6.14
N ASN A 337 6.53 10.53 -6.45
CA ASN A 337 7.62 9.88 -5.70
C ASN A 337 7.69 10.36 -4.24
N ASN A 338 7.45 11.64 -3.98
CA ASN A 338 7.47 12.21 -2.63
C ASN A 338 6.30 11.71 -1.76
N ILE A 339 5.09 11.59 -2.34
CA ILE A 339 3.92 11.02 -1.66
C ILE A 339 4.17 9.54 -1.33
N TYR A 340 4.63 8.76 -2.31
CA TYR A 340 4.92 7.34 -2.13
C TYR A 340 5.93 7.10 -0.99
N LYS A 341 7.08 7.78 -1.01
CA LYS A 341 8.10 7.70 0.06
C LYS A 341 7.51 8.08 1.43
N SER A 342 6.83 9.24 1.48
CA SER A 342 6.20 9.75 2.70
C SER A 342 5.20 8.77 3.33
N ALA A 343 4.43 8.07 2.49
CA ALA A 343 3.44 7.11 2.93
C ALA A 343 4.05 5.76 3.33
N VAL A 344 5.12 5.31 2.66
CA VAL A 344 5.91 4.12 3.07
C VAL A 344 6.56 4.34 4.45
N ASP A 345 7.15 5.51 4.68
CA ASP A 345 7.75 5.86 5.97
C ASP A 345 6.67 5.92 7.08
N ALA A 346 5.53 6.57 6.79
CA ALA A 346 4.41 6.67 7.72
C ALA A 346 3.80 5.30 8.06
N ILE A 347 3.50 4.44 7.08
CA ILE A 347 2.88 3.13 7.35
C ILE A 347 3.83 2.19 8.11
N THR A 348 5.14 2.31 7.88
CA THR A 348 6.17 1.57 8.63
C THR A 348 6.12 1.94 10.11
N LYS A 349 6.07 3.24 10.45
CA LYS A 349 5.94 3.73 11.83
C LYS A 349 4.58 3.38 12.46
N ILE A 350 3.49 3.48 11.70
CA ILE A 350 2.15 3.04 12.13
C ILE A 350 2.17 1.59 12.59
N LYS A 351 2.84 0.69 11.85
CA LYS A 351 2.92 -0.73 12.16
C LYS A 351 3.81 -1.07 13.37
N SER A 352 4.75 -0.21 13.75
CA SER A 352 5.47 -0.36 15.01
C SER A 352 4.67 0.13 16.23
N GLU A 353 3.71 1.04 16.03
CA GLU A 353 2.94 1.65 17.13
C GLU A 353 1.53 1.06 17.32
N LEU A 354 0.90 0.52 16.28
CA LEU A 354 -0.45 -0.02 16.30
C LEU A 354 -0.47 -1.54 16.06
N THR A 355 -1.48 -2.21 16.61
CA THR A 355 -1.74 -3.62 16.32
C THR A 355 -2.07 -3.82 14.83
N PRO A 356 -1.51 -4.83 14.15
CA PRO A 356 -1.75 -5.07 12.74
C PRO A 356 -3.23 -5.22 12.39
N SER A 357 -3.68 -4.50 11.36
CA SER A 357 -5.08 -4.39 10.96
C SER A 357 -5.27 -4.54 9.45
N VAL A 358 -6.48 -4.89 9.03
CA VAL A 358 -6.85 -4.94 7.60
C VAL A 358 -6.63 -3.59 6.92
N THR A 359 -6.85 -2.48 7.63
CA THR A 359 -6.58 -1.11 7.16
C THR A 359 -5.09 -0.92 6.86
N SER A 360 -4.18 -1.36 7.75
CA SER A 360 -2.73 -1.30 7.50
C SER A 360 -2.26 -2.25 6.40
N ASP A 361 -2.91 -3.41 6.23
CA ASP A 361 -2.62 -4.33 5.11
C ASP A 361 -3.15 -3.77 3.77
N THR A 362 -4.19 -2.94 3.81
CA THR A 362 -4.75 -2.22 2.65
C THR A 362 -3.85 -1.06 2.22
N ALA A 363 -3.26 -0.33 3.18
CA ALA A 363 -2.25 0.68 2.88
C ALA A 363 -1.07 0.07 2.10
N ASP A 364 -0.55 -1.10 2.52
CA ASP A 364 0.49 -1.82 1.78
C ASP A 364 0.07 -2.15 0.34
N PHE A 365 -1.16 -2.63 0.14
CA PHE A 365 -1.65 -3.00 -1.19
C PHE A 365 -1.76 -1.78 -2.11
N VAL A 366 -2.27 -0.65 -1.61
CA VAL A 366 -2.35 0.59 -2.37
C VAL A 366 -0.95 1.15 -2.66
N LEU A 367 0.01 0.99 -1.74
CA LEU A 367 1.40 1.36 -1.96
C LEU A 367 2.12 0.45 -2.96
N ASP A 368 1.88 -0.86 -2.96
CA ASP A 368 2.33 -1.80 -4.01
C ASP A 368 1.82 -1.35 -5.39
N GLU A 369 0.54 -0.98 -5.50
CA GLU A 369 -0.07 -0.47 -6.74
C GLU A 369 0.54 0.87 -7.17
N ILE A 370 0.79 1.82 -6.25
CA ILE A 370 1.46 3.09 -6.56
C ILE A 370 2.91 2.85 -7.00
N LYS A 371 3.63 1.93 -6.36
CA LYS A 371 4.98 1.54 -6.77
C LYS A 371 4.97 0.98 -8.20
N TYR A 372 4.03 0.08 -8.51
CA TYR A 372 3.88 -0.47 -9.86
C TYR A 372 3.55 0.63 -10.89
N ILE A 373 2.76 1.66 -10.54
CA ILE A 373 2.57 2.85 -11.40
C ILE A 373 3.87 3.62 -11.60
N ILE A 374 4.67 3.85 -10.56
CA ILE A 374 5.99 4.50 -10.65
C ILE A 374 6.93 3.71 -11.58
N ASP A 375 6.97 2.39 -11.44
CA ASP A 375 7.77 1.51 -12.31
C ASP A 375 7.33 1.64 -13.79
N LYS A 376 6.02 1.78 -14.06
CA LYS A 376 5.53 2.07 -15.42
C LYS A 376 5.89 3.47 -15.92
N ILE A 377 5.80 4.49 -15.07
CA ILE A 377 6.24 5.85 -15.41
C ILE A 377 7.71 5.83 -15.82
N ASN A 378 8.57 5.14 -15.05
CA ASN A 378 10.01 5.02 -15.35
C ASN A 378 10.27 4.35 -16.71
N ILE A 379 9.57 3.25 -17.03
CA ILE A 379 9.65 2.60 -18.34
C ILE A 379 9.27 3.56 -19.48
N HIS A 380 8.19 4.35 -19.33
CA HIS A 380 7.83 5.36 -20.32
C HIS A 380 8.84 6.52 -20.39
N LEU A 381 9.40 6.94 -19.26
CA LEU A 381 10.45 7.98 -19.20
C LEU A 381 11.69 7.59 -20.00
N GLU A 382 12.11 6.32 -19.93
CA GLU A 382 13.21 5.77 -20.72
C GLU A 382 12.91 5.82 -22.23
N LYS A 383 11.71 5.38 -22.66
CA LYS A 383 11.31 5.46 -24.08
C LYS A 383 11.23 6.90 -24.59
N ILE A 384 10.76 7.84 -23.77
CA ILE A 384 10.76 9.27 -24.08
C ILE A 384 12.19 9.78 -24.23
N LYS A 385 13.08 9.47 -23.28
CA LYS A 385 14.47 9.92 -23.29
C LYS A 385 15.19 9.40 -24.54
N TYR A 386 15.10 8.10 -24.78
CA TYR A 386 15.73 7.47 -25.95
C TYR A 386 15.17 8.03 -27.27
N GLY A 387 13.85 8.20 -27.37
CA GLY A 387 13.22 8.82 -28.53
C GLY A 387 13.66 10.28 -28.75
N SER A 388 13.70 11.10 -27.69
CA SER A 388 14.09 12.51 -27.82
C SER A 388 15.59 12.68 -28.09
N GLU A 389 16.46 11.91 -27.45
CA GLU A 389 17.91 11.91 -27.71
C GLU A 389 18.22 11.48 -29.15
N TYR A 390 17.52 10.48 -29.69
CA TYR A 390 17.73 10.04 -31.07
C TYR A 390 17.26 11.08 -32.10
N VAL A 391 16.09 11.68 -31.93
CA VAL A 391 15.60 12.73 -32.84
C VAL A 391 16.51 13.97 -32.79
N LYS A 392 16.99 14.34 -31.60
CA LYS A 392 18.00 15.41 -31.43
C LYS A 392 19.33 15.08 -32.12
N TYR A 393 19.78 13.82 -32.04
CA TYR A 393 20.98 13.36 -32.74
C TYR A 393 20.83 13.54 -34.26
N ILE A 394 19.75 13.04 -34.86
CA ILE A 394 19.44 13.24 -36.28
C ILE A 394 19.48 14.74 -36.64
N ASN A 395 18.84 15.60 -35.83
CA ASN A 395 18.80 17.06 -36.08
C ASN A 395 20.15 17.76 -35.92
N SER A 396 21.15 17.12 -35.31
CA SER A 396 22.52 17.64 -35.22
C SER A 396 23.41 17.19 -36.37
N GLU A 397 23.00 16.17 -37.14
CA GLU A 397 23.72 15.74 -38.33
C GLU A 397 23.46 16.69 -39.51
N LYS A 398 24.45 16.82 -40.39
CA LYS A 398 24.32 17.62 -41.60
C LYS A 398 23.47 16.89 -42.64
N ILE A 399 22.19 17.22 -42.70
CA ILE A 399 21.26 16.72 -43.73
C ILE A 399 21.70 17.28 -45.11
N PRO A 400 22.07 16.42 -46.08
CA PRO A 400 22.32 16.84 -47.46
C PRO A 400 21.02 17.29 -48.14
N GLN A 401 21.11 18.14 -49.16
CA GLN A 401 19.92 18.60 -49.92
C GLN A 401 19.20 17.46 -50.68
N GLN A 402 19.91 16.35 -50.95
CA GLN A 402 19.38 15.18 -51.64
C GLN A 402 19.93 13.89 -51.02
N TYR A 403 19.09 12.87 -50.95
CA TYR A 403 19.44 11.49 -50.63
C TYR A 403 19.02 10.55 -51.77
N LYS A 404 19.65 9.39 -51.92
CA LYS A 404 19.06 8.33 -52.77
C LYS A 404 17.73 7.88 -52.16
N ARG A 405 16.79 7.40 -52.99
CA ARG A 405 15.45 6.97 -52.51
C ARG A 405 15.50 5.99 -51.33
N ASP A 406 16.32 4.95 -51.40
CA ASP A 406 16.44 3.95 -50.33
C ASP A 406 17.05 4.52 -49.04
N ASP A 407 17.98 5.46 -49.16
CA ASP A 407 18.54 6.18 -48.01
C ASP A 407 17.45 7.06 -47.37
N LEU A 408 16.70 7.84 -48.16
CA LEU A 408 15.61 8.69 -47.68
C LEU A 408 14.50 7.86 -47.00
N LYS A 409 14.11 6.73 -47.59
CA LYS A 409 13.19 5.76 -46.98
C LYS A 409 13.70 5.30 -45.61
N SER A 410 14.98 4.91 -45.53
CA SER A 410 15.62 4.47 -44.28
C SER A 410 15.61 5.57 -43.21
N HIS A 411 15.89 6.82 -43.59
CA HIS A 411 15.85 7.98 -42.69
C HIS A 411 14.44 8.24 -42.14
N TYR A 412 13.39 8.12 -42.97
CA TYR A 412 12.00 8.22 -42.50
C TYR A 412 11.64 7.09 -41.53
N ILE A 413 11.96 5.84 -41.84
CA ILE A 413 11.70 4.67 -40.98
C ILE A 413 12.29 4.89 -39.58
N VAL A 414 13.57 5.26 -39.53
CA VAL A 414 14.29 5.50 -38.26
C VAL A 414 13.66 6.66 -37.50
N LEU A 415 13.51 7.83 -38.13
CA LEU A 415 12.95 9.02 -37.50
C LEU A 415 11.56 8.75 -36.88
N VAL A 416 10.67 8.13 -37.66
CA VAL A 416 9.29 7.85 -37.20
C VAL A 416 9.25 6.78 -36.13
N THR A 417 10.14 5.78 -36.17
CA THR A 417 10.23 4.76 -35.10
C THR A 417 10.53 5.40 -33.74
N HIS A 418 11.56 6.26 -33.68
CA HIS A 418 11.94 6.93 -32.43
C HIS A 418 10.89 7.97 -32.00
N TYR A 419 10.34 8.74 -32.94
CA TYR A 419 9.31 9.73 -32.63
C TYR A 419 8.00 9.09 -32.14
N SER A 420 7.57 7.97 -32.74
CA SER A 420 6.36 7.26 -32.33
C SER A 420 6.49 6.66 -30.93
N ALA A 421 7.67 6.16 -30.56
CA ALA A 421 7.94 5.69 -29.19
C ALA A 421 7.90 6.83 -28.16
N PHE A 422 8.42 8.01 -28.52
CA PHE A 422 8.28 9.25 -27.75
C PHE A 422 6.80 9.64 -27.59
N LEU A 423 6.08 9.84 -28.69
CA LEU A 423 4.67 10.29 -28.72
C LEU A 423 3.71 9.33 -28.02
N PHE A 424 3.96 8.01 -28.14
CA PHE A 424 3.22 6.98 -27.41
C PHE A 424 3.39 7.15 -25.90
N SER A 425 4.63 7.38 -25.46
CA SER A 425 4.99 7.37 -24.04
C SER A 425 4.64 8.68 -23.34
N THR A 426 4.77 9.83 -24.00
CA THR A 426 4.34 11.13 -23.44
C THR A 426 2.84 11.14 -23.15
N LYS A 427 2.02 10.60 -24.05
CA LYS A 427 0.56 10.48 -23.85
C LYS A 427 0.19 9.50 -22.74
N HIS A 428 0.95 8.41 -22.57
CA HIS A 428 0.71 7.44 -21.49
C HIS A 428 1.10 7.95 -20.09
N ILE A 429 2.11 8.82 -19.96
CA ILE A 429 2.44 9.43 -18.65
C ILE A 429 1.23 10.17 -18.07
N ASN A 430 0.53 10.98 -18.86
CA ASN A 430 -0.68 11.69 -18.41
C ASN A 430 -1.76 10.72 -17.86
N VAL A 431 -1.92 9.55 -18.48
CA VAL A 431 -2.85 8.51 -18.01
C VAL A 431 -2.38 7.89 -16.70
N LEU A 432 -1.08 7.63 -16.55
CA LEU A 432 -0.50 7.09 -15.31
C LEU A 432 -0.63 8.08 -14.14
N GLU A 433 -0.49 9.39 -14.40
CA GLU A 433 -0.77 10.44 -13.41
C GLU A 433 -2.23 10.46 -12.97
N ASP A 434 -3.19 10.30 -13.89
CA ASP A 434 -4.62 10.23 -13.54
C ASP A 434 -5.00 8.95 -12.79
N VAL A 435 -4.37 7.81 -13.11
CA VAL A 435 -4.53 6.58 -12.30
C VAL A 435 -3.91 6.78 -10.92
N PHE A 436 -2.74 7.42 -10.83
CA PHE A 436 -2.12 7.75 -9.54
C PHE A 436 -3.06 8.60 -8.66
N LYS A 437 -3.68 9.67 -9.19
CA LYS A 437 -4.61 10.52 -8.40
C LYS A 437 -5.76 9.70 -7.77
N ASN A 438 -6.24 8.66 -8.45
CA ASN A 438 -7.25 7.76 -7.89
C ASN A 438 -6.68 6.90 -6.75
N LYS A 439 -5.46 6.38 -6.88
CA LYS A 439 -4.78 5.62 -5.82
C LYS A 439 -4.37 6.51 -4.64
N GLU A 440 -3.92 7.75 -4.89
CA GLU A 440 -3.65 8.80 -3.90
C GLU A 440 -4.90 9.06 -3.04
N ARG A 441 -6.09 9.17 -3.65
CA ARG A 441 -7.33 9.34 -2.90
C ARG A 441 -7.66 8.15 -2.00
N ILE A 442 -7.55 6.92 -2.54
CA ILE A 442 -7.78 5.69 -1.75
C ILE A 442 -6.76 5.60 -0.60
N LEU A 443 -5.51 6.00 -0.84
CA LEU A 443 -4.46 6.04 0.18
C LEU A 443 -4.84 7.01 1.31
N TYR A 444 -5.27 8.24 1.01
CA TYR A 444 -5.74 9.18 2.03
C TYR A 444 -7.02 8.69 2.74
N ASP A 445 -7.96 8.05 2.04
CA ASP A 445 -9.13 7.41 2.64
C ASP A 445 -8.74 6.29 3.63
N VAL A 446 -7.60 5.61 3.41
CA VAL A 446 -7.03 4.59 4.31
C VAL A 446 -6.30 5.21 5.51
N PHE A 447 -5.46 6.23 5.32
CA PHE A 447 -4.83 6.96 6.43
C PHE A 447 -5.88 7.62 7.35
N GLY A 448 -6.94 8.21 6.80
CA GLY A 448 -8.01 8.83 7.61
C GLY A 448 -8.74 7.84 8.54
N LYS A 449 -8.68 6.53 8.26
CA LYS A 449 -9.19 5.48 9.15
C LYS A 449 -8.18 5.12 10.25
N ILE A 450 -6.89 5.17 9.94
CA ILE A 450 -5.79 4.91 10.87
C ILE A 450 -5.68 6.03 11.92
N GLU A 451 -5.96 7.29 11.54
CA GLU A 451 -5.93 8.47 12.41
C GLU A 451 -6.60 8.23 13.78
N SER A 452 -7.80 7.63 13.77
CA SER A 452 -8.56 7.34 15.01
C SER A 452 -7.81 6.42 15.98
N ALA A 453 -7.13 5.39 15.46
CA ALA A 453 -6.34 4.46 16.26
C ALA A 453 -5.04 5.11 16.75
N LEU A 454 -4.40 5.95 15.93
CA LEU A 454 -3.22 6.73 16.34
C LEU A 454 -3.55 7.73 17.44
N ARG A 455 -4.68 8.45 17.34
CA ARG A 455 -5.15 9.37 18.39
C ARG A 455 -5.39 8.65 19.71
N ASN A 456 -6.11 7.52 19.69
CA ASN A 456 -6.35 6.70 20.89
C ASN A 456 -5.04 6.20 21.51
N LYS A 457 -4.09 5.75 20.68
CA LYS A 457 -2.74 5.34 21.12
C LYS A 457 -1.98 6.50 21.75
N LEU A 458 -2.01 7.69 21.15
CA LEU A 458 -1.33 8.89 21.68
C LEU A 458 -1.93 9.37 23.01
N THR A 459 -3.26 9.45 23.13
CA THR A 459 -3.93 9.80 24.41
C THR A 459 -3.53 8.82 25.52
N THR A 460 -3.62 7.51 25.24
CA THR A 460 -3.21 6.46 26.18
C THR A 460 -1.72 6.58 26.57
N LEU A 461 -0.85 6.92 25.61
CA LEU A 461 0.58 7.11 25.85
C LEU A 461 0.87 8.34 26.72
N ILE A 462 0.16 9.46 26.51
CA ILE A 462 0.26 10.68 27.33
C ILE A 462 -0.18 10.40 28.77
N ASP A 463 -1.36 9.81 28.95
CA ASP A 463 -1.93 9.58 30.29
C ASP A 463 -1.13 8.57 31.12
N SER A 464 -0.54 7.56 30.46
CA SER A 464 0.35 6.59 31.12
C SER A 464 1.75 7.15 31.40
N SER A 465 2.32 7.93 30.47
CA SER A 465 3.68 8.47 30.61
C SER A 465 3.79 9.60 31.64
N PHE A 466 2.77 10.45 31.73
CA PHE A 466 2.77 11.65 32.57
C PHE A 466 1.78 11.55 33.76
N SER A 467 1.46 10.32 34.18
CA SER A 467 0.56 10.09 35.31
C SER A 467 1.08 10.70 36.62
N VAL A 468 0.18 11.33 37.40
CA VAL A 468 0.49 11.98 38.69
C VAL A 468 -0.30 11.42 39.87
N SER A 469 -1.26 10.51 39.64
CA SER A 469 -2.19 10.03 40.68
C SER A 469 -1.46 9.38 41.88
N THR A 470 -0.45 8.55 41.60
CA THR A 470 0.37 7.91 42.64
C THR A 470 1.27 8.91 43.39
N CYS A 471 1.66 10.03 42.77
CA CYS A 471 2.38 11.10 43.46
C CYS A 471 1.46 11.75 44.51
N ASN A 472 0.26 12.17 44.10
CA ASN A 472 -0.69 12.87 44.96
C ASN A 472 -1.11 12.00 46.16
N SER A 473 -1.42 10.72 45.93
CA SER A 473 -1.74 9.80 47.04
C SER A 473 -0.55 9.56 47.97
N THR A 474 0.68 9.50 47.45
CA THR A 474 1.89 9.33 48.28
C THR A 474 2.20 10.59 49.10
N ILE A 475 2.04 11.79 48.53
CA ILE A 475 2.18 13.05 49.26
C ILE A 475 1.14 13.13 50.39
N SER A 476 -0.12 12.79 50.11
CA SER A 476 -1.18 12.76 51.13
C SER A 476 -0.86 11.80 52.29
N ILE A 477 -0.28 10.62 52.00
CA ILE A 477 0.21 9.69 53.03
C ILE A 477 1.36 10.32 53.85
N CYS A 478 2.31 11.02 53.21
CA CYS A 478 3.39 11.71 53.92
C CYS A 478 2.88 12.87 54.79
N GLU A 479 1.86 13.60 54.34
CA GLU A 479 1.20 14.66 55.12
C GLU A 479 0.39 14.08 56.30
N GLU A 480 -0.26 12.93 56.14
CA GLU A 480 -0.89 12.18 57.24
C GLU A 480 0.16 11.72 58.26
N ILE A 481 1.32 11.21 57.83
CA ILE A 481 2.44 10.88 58.73
C ILE A 481 2.91 12.12 59.48
N LYS A 482 3.05 13.26 58.80
CA LYS A 482 3.43 14.53 59.43
C LYS A 482 2.42 14.99 60.50
N SER A 483 1.13 14.66 60.36
CA SER A 483 0.12 14.96 61.40
C SER A 483 0.38 14.28 62.76
N ALA A 484 1.34 13.34 62.85
CA ALA A 484 1.80 12.78 64.11
C ALA A 484 2.81 13.67 64.87
N GLU A 485 3.37 14.71 64.24
CA GLU A 485 4.34 15.65 64.83
C GLU A 485 3.90 16.29 66.17
N PRO A 486 2.61 16.67 66.39
CA PRO A 486 2.15 17.17 67.69
C PRO A 486 2.31 16.18 68.86
N LEU A 487 2.39 14.87 68.59
CA LEU A 487 2.62 13.86 69.64
C LEU A 487 3.96 14.06 70.33
N LEU A 488 4.99 14.51 69.59
CA LEU A 488 6.31 14.82 70.12
C LEU A 488 6.23 15.87 71.24
N ALA A 489 5.35 16.87 71.07
CA ALA A 489 5.13 17.93 72.05
C ALA A 489 4.10 17.58 73.14
N SER A 490 3.07 16.79 72.82
CA SER A 490 2.00 16.46 73.78
C SER A 490 2.38 15.37 74.76
N SER A 491 3.13 14.34 74.32
CA SER A 491 3.56 13.23 75.17
C SER A 491 4.73 13.59 76.10
N ALA A 492 5.57 14.57 75.70
CA ALA A 492 6.63 15.10 76.54
C ALA A 492 6.12 15.84 77.79
N LYS A 493 5.05 16.65 77.67
CA LYS A 493 4.53 17.50 78.77
C LYS A 493 4.14 16.73 80.05
N PRO A 494 3.43 15.58 79.99
CA PRO A 494 3.21 14.72 81.16
C PRO A 494 4.53 14.27 81.80
N ILE A 495 5.48 13.77 81.01
CA ILE A 495 6.74 13.19 81.52
C ILE A 495 7.65 14.27 82.12
N GLU A 496 7.71 15.45 81.50
CA GLU A 496 8.51 16.59 81.94
C GLU A 496 8.05 17.15 83.29
N ARG A 497 6.73 17.21 83.53
CA ARG A 497 6.16 17.55 84.87
C ARG A 497 6.54 16.56 85.98
N HIS A 498 7.02 15.38 85.61
CA HIS A 498 7.28 14.24 86.49
C HIS A 498 8.77 13.82 86.48
N ARG A 499 9.66 14.72 86.04
CA ARG A 499 11.09 14.47 85.81
C ARG A 499 11.90 14.13 87.07
N ILE A 500 11.40 14.51 88.26
CA ILE A 500 12.08 14.39 89.56
C ILE A 500 12.19 12.93 90.03
N TYR A 501 11.22 12.08 89.68
CA TYR A 501 11.16 10.68 90.13
C TYR A 501 11.87 9.73 89.15
N SER A 502 12.76 8.88 89.67
CA SER A 502 13.69 8.10 88.83
C SER A 502 14.23 6.83 89.53
N ASN A 503 13.33 5.91 89.89
CA ASN A 503 13.71 4.54 90.24
C ASN A 503 14.12 3.72 88.98
N ALA A 504 14.57 2.47 89.16
CA ALA A 504 15.06 1.65 88.04
C ALA A 504 13.99 1.35 86.97
N GLU A 505 12.76 1.04 87.38
CA GLU A 505 11.64 0.76 86.45
C GLU A 505 11.26 2.00 85.64
N ILE A 506 11.19 3.17 86.30
CA ILE A 506 10.91 4.46 85.65
C ILE A 506 12.01 4.81 84.63
N LYS A 507 13.29 4.51 84.93
CA LYS A 507 14.40 4.74 83.98
C LYS A 507 14.28 3.86 82.74
N GLU A 508 13.97 2.58 82.91
CA GLU A 508 13.82 1.64 81.80
C GLU A 508 12.58 1.94 80.94
N ALA A 509 11.47 2.36 81.56
CA ALA A 509 10.27 2.82 80.85
C ALA A 509 10.54 4.13 80.08
N LYS A 510 11.23 5.11 80.68
CA LYS A 510 11.62 6.37 80.00
C LYS A 510 12.48 6.09 78.77
N LYS A 511 13.48 5.20 78.90
CA LYS A 511 14.34 4.78 77.78
C LYS A 511 13.55 4.17 76.61
N LYS A 512 12.60 3.27 76.88
CA LYS A 512 11.76 2.65 75.84
C LYS A 512 10.87 3.67 75.12
N TYR A 513 10.30 4.62 75.87
CA TYR A 513 9.56 5.74 75.33
C TYR A 513 10.45 6.63 74.43
N ASP A 514 11.64 7.04 74.91
CA ASP A 514 12.57 7.89 74.18
C ASP A 514 13.02 7.22 72.86
N GLU A 515 13.30 5.91 72.88
CA GLU A 515 13.60 5.13 71.67
C GLU A 515 12.46 5.12 70.64
N LYS A 516 11.19 5.12 71.08
CA LYS A 516 10.01 5.20 70.20
C LYS A 516 9.80 6.61 69.65
N ILE A 517 10.02 7.65 70.46
CA ILE A 517 9.98 9.05 70.02
C ILE A 517 11.04 9.31 68.93
N VAL A 518 12.28 8.84 69.12
CA VAL A 518 13.34 8.94 68.10
C VAL A 518 12.95 8.19 66.81
N LYS A 519 12.32 7.02 66.91
CA LYS A 519 11.80 6.30 65.73
C LYS A 519 10.67 7.06 65.03
N LEU A 520 9.81 7.75 65.77
CA LEU A 520 8.73 8.59 65.23
C LEU A 520 9.29 9.82 64.50
N GLU A 521 10.24 10.54 65.10
CA GLU A 521 10.94 11.66 64.44
C GLU A 521 11.62 11.21 63.13
N GLN A 522 12.32 10.08 63.16
CA GLN A 522 12.97 9.53 61.96
C GLN A 522 11.95 9.16 60.87
N ALA A 523 10.76 8.67 61.25
CA ALA A 523 9.69 8.36 60.29
C ALA A 523 9.10 9.63 59.67
N ILE A 524 8.86 10.68 60.47
CA ILE A 524 8.35 11.98 60.00
C ILE A 524 9.36 12.62 59.04
N ARG A 525 10.64 12.77 59.43
CA ARG A 525 11.68 13.36 58.57
C ARG A 525 11.87 12.60 57.25
N LYS A 526 11.73 11.26 57.25
CA LYS A 526 11.75 10.45 56.02
C LYS A 526 10.53 10.71 55.14
N ALA A 527 9.34 10.84 55.72
CA ALA A 527 8.11 11.16 54.97
C ALA A 527 8.19 12.55 54.32
N GLU A 528 8.66 13.56 55.04
CA GLU A 528 8.89 14.92 54.52
C GLU A 528 9.89 14.93 53.35
N GLY A 529 10.96 14.15 53.46
CA GLY A 529 11.98 13.99 52.41
C GLY A 529 11.43 13.49 51.07
N PHE A 530 10.24 12.88 51.03
CA PHE A 530 9.58 12.49 49.78
C PHE A 530 8.70 13.58 49.15
N ILE A 531 8.26 14.59 49.91
CA ILE A 531 7.24 15.55 49.45
C ILE A 531 7.78 16.43 48.30
N ASN A 532 8.87 17.16 48.51
CA ASN A 532 9.41 18.06 47.48
C ASN A 532 9.85 17.29 46.22
N PRO A 533 10.60 16.16 46.31
CA PRO A 533 11.00 15.41 45.13
C PRO A 533 9.84 14.75 44.35
N LEU A 534 8.65 14.60 44.95
CA LEU A 534 7.42 14.21 44.25
C LEU A 534 6.70 15.41 43.63
N LYS A 535 6.70 16.58 44.28
CA LYS A 535 6.20 17.85 43.70
C LYS A 535 6.96 18.24 42.43
N ASP A 536 8.29 18.07 42.41
CA ASP A 536 9.11 18.31 41.21
C ASP A 536 8.68 17.42 40.03
N ILE A 537 8.35 16.15 40.30
CA ILE A 537 7.88 15.20 39.29
C ILE A 537 6.47 15.54 38.82
N ILE A 538 5.57 15.98 39.72
CA ILE A 538 4.23 16.46 39.35
C ILE A 538 4.36 17.66 38.41
N GLN A 539 5.18 18.65 38.74
CA GLN A 539 5.37 19.84 37.90
C GLN A 539 5.94 19.47 36.52
N PHE A 540 6.96 18.61 36.48
CA PHE A 540 7.51 18.11 35.21
C PHE A 540 6.43 17.39 34.37
N ASN A 541 5.67 16.48 34.96
CA ASN A 541 4.64 15.72 34.25
C ASN A 541 3.51 16.61 33.72
N ILE A 542 3.05 17.60 34.51
CA ILE A 542 2.03 18.58 34.07
C ILE A 542 2.55 19.37 32.87
N THR A 543 3.72 20.01 33.00
CA THR A 543 4.29 20.85 31.93
C THR A 543 4.57 20.05 30.65
N GLN A 544 5.02 18.79 30.74
CA GLN A 544 5.18 17.94 29.54
C GLN A 544 3.83 17.52 28.94
N LYS A 545 2.83 17.19 29.76
CA LYS A 545 1.48 16.84 29.28
C LYS A 545 0.84 18.02 28.53
N GLU A 546 0.85 19.20 29.11
CA GLU A 546 0.38 20.45 28.48
C GLU A 546 1.12 20.73 27.17
N ALA A 547 2.44 20.52 27.12
CA ALA A 547 3.22 20.71 25.89
C ALA A 547 2.82 19.73 24.77
N MET A 548 2.49 18.47 25.10
CA MET A 548 2.01 17.49 24.10
C MET A 548 0.57 17.77 23.67
N GLU A 549 -0.32 18.15 24.58
CA GLU A 549 -1.70 18.54 24.27
C GLU A 549 -1.74 19.78 23.37
N ASN A 550 -0.89 20.78 23.64
CA ASN A 550 -0.72 21.95 22.76
C ASN A 550 -0.25 21.55 21.35
N ARG A 551 0.68 20.60 21.22
CA ARG A 551 1.09 20.07 19.90
C ARG A 551 -0.04 19.35 19.16
N ILE A 552 -0.90 18.61 19.87
CA ILE A 552 -2.09 17.97 19.28
C ILE A 552 -3.08 19.02 18.77
N ASN A 553 -3.32 20.06 19.58
CA ASN A 553 -4.24 21.16 19.23
C ASN A 553 -3.73 22.02 18.05
N GLN A 554 -2.41 22.04 17.82
CA GLN A 554 -1.78 22.74 16.69
C GLN A 554 -1.81 21.96 15.36
N ILE A 555 -2.30 20.71 15.33
CA ILE A 555 -2.51 19.97 14.08
C ILE A 555 -3.61 20.68 13.28
N GLN A 556 -3.20 21.43 12.26
CA GLN A 556 -4.06 22.37 11.53
C GLN A 556 -5.21 21.68 10.79
N LYS A 557 -6.40 22.30 10.83
CA LYS A 557 -7.49 21.97 9.92
C LYS A 557 -7.07 22.36 8.49
N GLY A 558 -6.90 21.37 7.62
CA GLY A 558 -6.52 21.57 6.22
C GLY A 558 -5.40 20.64 5.73
N LEU A 559 -4.67 19.97 6.63
CA LEU A 559 -3.74 18.90 6.28
C LEU A 559 -4.48 17.70 5.68
N ASN A 560 -3.82 16.96 4.78
CA ASN A 560 -4.35 15.67 4.34
C ASN A 560 -4.13 14.59 5.42
N ALA A 561 -4.84 13.47 5.32
CA ALA A 561 -4.82 12.43 6.35
C ALA A 561 -3.41 11.83 6.58
N LEU A 562 -2.58 11.71 5.53
CA LEU A 562 -1.20 11.24 5.64
C LEU A 562 -0.34 12.23 6.45
N GLU A 563 -0.49 13.53 6.22
CA GLU A 563 0.22 14.58 6.97
C GLU A 563 -0.24 14.65 8.43
N THR A 564 -1.54 14.50 8.69
CA THR A 564 -2.10 14.40 10.04
C THR A 564 -1.52 13.22 10.80
N ASP A 565 -1.53 12.02 10.21
CA ASP A 565 -0.97 10.81 10.82
C ASP A 565 0.54 10.95 11.08
N ARG A 566 1.28 11.55 10.14
CA ARG A 566 2.70 11.89 10.35
C ARG A 566 2.92 12.83 11.53
N LYS A 567 2.09 13.87 11.69
CA LYS A 567 2.18 14.78 12.84
C LYS A 567 1.86 14.08 14.16
N ILE A 568 0.91 13.15 14.17
CA ILE A 568 0.62 12.33 15.37
C ILE A 568 1.81 11.43 15.70
N LEU A 569 2.43 10.78 14.71
CA LEU A 569 3.63 9.96 14.88
C LEU A 569 4.83 10.79 15.39
N GLU A 570 5.04 12.01 14.91
CA GLU A 570 6.09 12.92 15.42
C GLU A 570 5.91 13.25 16.91
N ILE A 571 4.68 13.34 17.41
CA ILE A 571 4.40 13.54 18.84
C ILE A 571 4.66 12.25 19.63
N ILE A 572 4.27 11.08 19.10
CA ILE A 572 4.59 9.78 19.71
C ILE A 572 6.11 9.59 19.84
N ASP A 573 6.87 9.86 18.77
CA ASP A 573 8.34 9.85 18.77
C ASP A 573 8.92 10.79 19.83
N ALA A 574 8.36 12.01 19.97
CA ALA A 574 8.80 12.96 20.98
C ALA A 574 8.60 12.48 22.42
N ILE A 575 7.50 11.76 22.71
CA ILE A 575 7.27 11.14 24.04
C ILE A 575 8.22 9.94 24.24
N ASN A 576 8.38 9.09 23.21
CA ASN A 576 9.31 7.95 23.24
C ASN A 576 10.76 8.39 23.51
N ASN A 577 11.18 9.55 23.02
CA ASN A 577 12.50 10.12 23.32
C ASN A 577 12.69 10.53 24.80
N GLN A 578 11.61 10.82 25.54
CA GLN A 578 11.66 11.12 26.97
C GLN A 578 11.58 9.86 27.87
N LYS A 579 11.43 8.66 27.29
CA LYS A 579 11.19 7.39 27.99
C LYS A 579 12.17 7.08 29.12
N SER A 580 13.44 7.49 28.99
CA SER A 580 14.44 7.30 30.04
C SER A 580 14.15 8.12 31.31
N GLN A 581 13.71 9.38 31.16
CA GLN A 581 13.34 10.26 32.26
C GLN A 581 11.99 9.85 32.86
N ILE A 582 11.01 9.52 32.01
CA ILE A 582 9.71 8.97 32.42
C ILE A 582 9.90 7.70 33.27
N SER A 583 10.78 6.78 32.84
CA SER A 583 11.09 5.55 33.59
C SER A 583 11.76 5.83 34.95
N LYS A 584 12.71 6.77 35.02
CA LYS A 584 13.32 7.22 36.29
C LYS A 584 12.28 7.79 37.25
N ASN A 585 11.40 8.67 36.76
CA ASN A 585 10.31 9.25 37.54
C ASN A 585 9.36 8.15 38.05
N SER A 586 8.88 7.28 37.17
CA SER A 586 8.00 6.15 37.52
C SER A 586 8.59 5.25 38.62
N LYS A 587 9.88 4.90 38.52
CA LYS A 587 10.57 4.13 39.55
C LYS A 587 10.61 4.89 40.88
N LYS A 588 11.00 6.16 40.87
CA LYS A 588 11.07 7.02 42.08
C LYS A 588 9.71 7.17 42.75
N ILE A 589 8.63 7.34 41.98
CA ILE A 589 7.25 7.36 42.50
C ILE A 589 6.91 6.03 43.20
N LYS A 590 7.20 4.89 42.56
CA LYS A 590 6.91 3.55 43.10
C LYS A 590 7.68 3.26 44.39
N ASP A 591 8.96 3.60 44.42
CA ASP A 591 9.84 3.38 45.58
C ASP A 591 9.44 4.30 46.76
N SER A 592 9.14 5.57 46.50
CA SER A 592 8.58 6.49 47.52
C SER A 592 7.22 6.00 48.02
N SER A 593 6.31 5.57 47.14
CA SER A 593 4.98 5.11 47.53
C SER A 593 5.02 3.87 48.41
N ARG A 594 5.87 2.88 48.07
CA ARG A 594 6.09 1.69 48.90
C ARG A 594 6.63 2.06 50.28
N THR A 595 7.57 3.02 50.34
CA THR A 595 8.19 3.44 51.60
C THR A 595 7.22 4.25 52.46
N ALA A 596 6.46 5.17 51.89
CA ALA A 596 5.45 5.97 52.59
C ALA A 596 4.35 5.09 53.21
N ASN A 597 3.87 4.07 52.49
CA ASN A 597 2.91 3.11 53.05
C ASN A 597 3.48 2.33 54.26
N ALA A 598 4.73 1.88 54.18
CA ALA A 598 5.39 1.21 55.32
C ALA A 598 5.58 2.16 56.52
N LEU A 599 5.98 3.41 56.27
CA LEU A 599 6.09 4.45 57.31
C LEU A 599 4.73 4.76 57.95
N LYS A 600 3.64 4.80 57.18
CA LYS A 600 2.28 5.01 57.71
C LYS A 600 1.90 3.92 58.71
N THR A 601 2.12 2.64 58.38
CA THR A 601 1.89 1.54 59.32
C THR A 601 2.80 1.67 60.56
N GLN A 602 4.09 1.97 60.37
CA GLN A 602 5.02 2.16 61.49
C GLN A 602 4.58 3.28 62.43
N VAL A 603 4.16 4.43 61.91
CA VAL A 603 3.71 5.59 62.69
C VAL A 603 2.39 5.32 63.41
N GLN A 604 1.46 4.59 62.79
CA GLN A 604 0.21 4.16 63.44
C GLN A 604 0.47 3.21 64.62
N THR A 605 1.46 2.31 64.51
CA THR A 605 1.89 1.44 65.61
C THR A 605 2.60 2.25 66.71
N LEU A 606 3.60 3.06 66.35
CA LEU A 606 4.35 3.90 67.30
C LEU A 606 3.42 4.82 68.09
N LYS A 607 2.39 5.40 67.46
CA LYS A 607 1.40 6.26 68.14
C LYS A 607 0.72 5.52 69.31
N LYS A 608 0.24 4.29 69.08
CA LYS A 608 -0.38 3.47 70.14
C LYS A 608 0.63 3.12 71.23
N GLU A 609 1.82 2.66 70.82
CA GLU A 609 2.88 2.26 71.76
C GLU A 609 3.41 3.42 72.61
N ILE A 610 3.39 4.66 72.09
CA ILE A 610 3.75 5.89 72.81
C ILE A 610 2.63 6.27 73.79
N ASP A 611 1.36 6.25 73.34
CA ASP A 611 0.21 6.54 74.22
C ASP A 611 0.13 5.56 75.39
N ASP A 612 0.49 4.28 75.19
CA ASP A 612 0.53 3.27 76.25
C ASP A 612 1.75 3.42 77.18
N ASP A 613 2.94 3.72 76.65
CA ASP A 613 4.12 4.04 77.46
C ASP A 613 3.89 5.28 78.34
N VAL A 614 3.22 6.32 77.82
CA VAL A 614 2.86 7.53 78.58
C VAL A 614 1.94 7.20 79.76
N LYS A 615 0.91 6.36 79.56
CA LYS A 615 0.03 5.91 80.66
C LYS A 615 0.81 5.14 81.72
N LEU A 616 1.68 4.21 81.30
CA LEU A 616 2.52 3.43 82.20
C LEU A 616 3.47 4.32 83.01
N LEU A 617 4.11 5.30 82.35
CA LEU A 617 5.01 6.25 83.00
C LEU A 617 4.29 7.12 84.02
N VAL A 618 3.09 7.63 83.71
CA VAL A 618 2.28 8.37 84.69
C VAL A 618 1.96 7.50 85.92
N GLN A 619 1.48 6.27 85.72
CA GLN A 619 1.16 5.35 86.81
C GLN A 619 2.39 4.99 87.68
N LEU A 620 3.54 4.71 87.06
CA LEU A 620 4.77 4.40 87.79
C LEU A 620 5.27 5.60 88.60
N ILE A 621 5.17 6.81 88.06
CA ILE A 621 5.64 8.01 88.76
C ILE A 621 4.66 8.45 89.86
N GLU A 622 3.33 8.28 89.70
CA GLU A 622 2.38 8.48 90.80
C GLU A 622 2.64 7.51 91.96
N LYS A 623 2.93 6.23 91.67
CA LYS A 623 3.34 5.25 92.69
C LYS A 623 4.63 5.66 93.40
N GLU A 624 5.67 6.07 92.66
CA GLU A 624 6.93 6.53 93.26
C GLU A 624 6.75 7.83 94.07
N LYS A 625 5.85 8.74 93.66
CA LYS A 625 5.50 9.94 94.41
C LYS A 625 4.87 9.61 95.77
N ILE A 626 3.93 8.66 95.80
CA ILE A 626 3.33 8.16 97.05
C ILE A 626 4.40 7.47 97.92
N ALA A 627 5.24 6.62 97.33
CA ALA A 627 6.31 5.93 98.04
C ALA A 627 7.41 6.88 98.56
N ALA A 628 7.70 7.98 97.86
CA ALA A 628 8.65 9.00 98.30
C ALA A 628 8.10 9.82 99.48
N PHE A 629 6.83 10.26 99.40
CA PHE A 629 6.14 10.93 100.51
C PHE A 629 6.17 10.07 101.79
N LEU A 630 5.80 8.78 101.69
CA LEU A 630 5.85 7.84 102.81
C LEU A 630 7.27 7.60 103.37
N ARG A 631 8.33 7.83 102.58
CA ARG A 631 9.72 7.75 103.07
C ARG A 631 10.21 9.03 103.74
N GLU A 632 9.62 10.18 103.42
CA GLU A 632 9.88 11.44 104.14
C GLU A 632 9.09 11.50 105.45
N GLU A 633 7.88 10.93 105.50
CA GLU A 633 7.02 10.89 106.70
C GLU A 633 7.48 9.90 107.78
N ILE A 634 8.41 8.99 107.45
CA ILE A 634 9.02 7.98 108.35
C ILE A 634 10.42 8.42 108.85
N LYS A 635 10.91 9.58 108.42
CA LYS A 635 12.20 10.16 108.85
C LYS A 635 12.06 11.18 109.97
#